data_AF-A0A357D5H4-F1
#
_entry.id   AF-A0A357D5H4-F1
#
_cell.length_a   1.000
_cell.length_b   1.000
_cell.length_c   1.000
_cell.angle_alpha   90.00
_cell.angle_beta   90.00
_cell.angle_gamma   90.00
#
_symmetry.space_group_name_H-M   'P 1'
#
loop_
_entity.id
_entity.type
_entity.pdbx_description
1 polymer ?
#
loop_
_entity_poly.entity_id
_entity_poly.type
_entity_poly.pdbx_seq_one_letter_code
_entity_poly.pdbx_strand_id
1 'polypeptide(L)' 'ALTYFTGEQEQTPPMYSAIKVKGEPLYKLARAGKEIDRAKRKITIYCLQVDEPLLPVYGFKEGPALCIECSRGTYIRTLC' A
#
# COMPACT_ATOMS: atom_id res chain seq x y z
N ALA A 1 -15.54 -3.70 9.02
CA ALA A 1 -14.06 -3.56 9.13
C ALA A 1 -13.46 -2.95 7.87
N LEU A 2 -13.74 -3.47 6.66
CA LEU A 2 -13.19 -2.94 5.39
C LEU A 2 -13.59 -1.50 5.05
N THR A 3 -14.78 -1.06 5.48
CA THR A 3 -15.26 0.32 5.33
C THR A 3 -14.40 1.35 6.06
N TYR A 4 -13.61 0.95 7.06
CA TYR A 4 -12.67 1.86 7.72
C TYR A 4 -11.59 2.39 6.76
N PHE A 5 -11.29 1.63 5.72
CA PHE A 5 -10.26 1.98 4.75
C PHE A 5 -10.78 2.89 3.63
N THR A 6 -12.09 3.11 3.50
CA THR A 6 -12.63 4.00 2.46
C THR A 6 -12.59 5.46 2.88
N GLY A 7 -12.32 6.37 1.94
CA GLY A 7 -12.23 7.82 2.17
C GLY A 7 -10.82 8.38 2.08
N GLU A 8 -10.66 9.62 2.54
CA GLU A 8 -9.37 10.30 2.58
C GLU A 8 -8.49 9.80 3.74
N GLN A 9 -7.21 9.59 3.44
CA GLN A 9 -6.21 9.16 4.41
C GLN A 9 -4.81 9.65 4.01
N GLU A 10 -3.84 9.47 4.91
CA GLU A 10 -2.45 9.81 4.66
C GLU A 10 -1.56 8.57 4.68
N GLN A 11 -0.69 8.45 3.67
CA GLN A 11 0.32 7.39 3.61
C GLN A 11 1.73 7.96 3.61
N THR A 12 2.61 7.36 4.40
CA THR A 12 4.06 7.51 4.24
C THR A 12 4.50 6.55 3.14
N PRO A 13 5.06 7.03 2.01
CA PRO A 13 5.52 6.13 0.97
C PRO A 13 6.58 5.14 1.49
N PRO A 14 6.57 3.85 1.12
CA PRO A 14 7.55 2.88 1.60
C PRO A 14 8.95 3.14 1.02
N MET A 15 9.97 2.67 1.75
CA MET A 15 11.38 2.74 1.30
C MET A 15 11.58 1.96 0.00
N TYR A 16 10.91 0.83 -0.16
CA TYR A 16 10.88 0.07 -1.40
C TYR A 16 9.89 0.67 -2.41
N SER A 17 10.18 1.86 -2.91
CA SER A 17 9.41 2.56 -3.93
C SER A 17 10.29 3.26 -4.97
N ALA A 18 9.68 3.64 -6.10
CA ALA A 18 10.34 4.35 -7.19
C ALA A 18 10.41 5.88 -6.99
N ILE A 19 9.87 6.40 -5.89
CA ILE A 19 9.97 7.82 -5.56
C ILE A 19 11.44 8.20 -5.48
N LYS A 20 11.79 9.34 -6.08
CA LYS A 20 13.13 9.89 -6.03
C LYS A 20 13.22 10.94 -4.94
N VAL A 21 14.29 10.88 -4.15
CA VAL A 21 14.67 11.92 -3.19
C VAL A 21 16.09 12.35 -3.55
N LYS A 22 16.28 13.66 -3.78
CA LYS A 22 17.57 14.22 -4.24
C LYS A 22 18.12 13.52 -5.50
N GLY A 23 17.23 13.12 -6.42
CA GLY A 23 17.58 12.45 -7.68
C GLY A 23 17.75 10.94 -7.60
N GLU A 24 17.81 10.34 -6.40
CA GLU A 24 18.00 8.90 -6.22
C GLU A 24 16.67 8.19 -5.85
N PRO A 25 16.32 7.07 -6.52
CA PRO A 25 15.15 6.26 -6.13
C PRO A 25 15.29 5.64 -4.74
N LEU A 26 14.22 5.70 -3.93
CA LEU A 26 14.20 5.19 -2.55
C LEU A 26 14.58 3.72 -2.44
N TYR A 27 14.20 2.87 -3.40
CA TYR A 27 14.55 1.44 -3.36
C TYR A 27 16.07 1.20 -3.38
N LYS A 28 16.89 2.11 -3.94
CA LYS A 28 18.35 1.98 -3.93
C LYS A 28 18.89 2.18 -2.53
N LEU A 29 18.41 3.24 -1.85
CA LEU A 29 18.73 3.52 -0.46
C LEU A 29 18.29 2.36 0.45
N ALA A 30 17.08 1.84 0.24
CA ALA A 30 16.55 0.69 0.97
C ALA A 30 17.44 -0.56 0.85
N ARG A 31 17.87 -0.89 -0.38
CA ARG A 31 18.79 -2.01 -0.65
C ARG A 31 20.19 -1.81 -0.05
N ALA A 32 20.61 -0.56 0.13
CA ALA A 32 21.82 -0.20 0.83
C ALA A 32 21.66 -0.17 2.37
N GLY A 33 20.49 -0.57 2.90
CA GLY A 33 20.19 -0.54 4.34
C GLY A 33 20.01 0.87 4.91
N LYS A 34 19.86 1.89 4.05
CA LYS A 34 19.66 3.29 4.48
C LYS A 34 18.17 3.58 4.57
N GLU A 35 17.74 4.07 5.73
CA GLU A 35 16.39 4.59 5.92
C GLU A 35 16.40 6.12 5.95
N ILE A 36 15.36 6.73 5.37
CA ILE A 36 15.17 8.17 5.42
C ILE A 36 13.72 8.51 5.79
N ASP A 37 13.55 9.67 6.41
CA ASP A 37 12.22 10.22 6.64
C ASP A 37 11.55 10.64 5.32
N ARG A 38 10.23 10.45 5.27
CA ARG A 38 9.41 10.63 4.07
C ARG A 38 8.12 11.31 4.48
N ALA A 39 7.83 12.46 3.88
CA ALA A 39 6.58 13.17 4.12
C ALA A 39 5.38 12.29 3.74
N LYS A 40 4.35 12.33 4.60
CA LYS A 40 3.04 11.75 4.32
C LYS A 40 2.41 12.40 3.10
N ARG A 41 1.61 11.63 2.36
CA ARG A 41 0.86 12.08 1.20
C ARG A 41 -0.60 11.70 1.37
N LYS A 42 -1.49 12.64 1.02
CA LYS A 42 -2.92 12.36 0.94
C LYS A 42 -3.19 11.34 -0.16
N ILE A 43 -4.07 10.41 0.15
CA ILE A 43 -4.63 9.42 -0.76
C ILE A 43 -6.13 9.30 -0.49
N THR A 44 -6.86 8.76 -1.45
CA THR A 44 -8.28 8.44 -1.30
C THR A 44 -8.50 7.01 -1.74
N ILE A 45 -9.15 6.21 -0.90
CA ILE A 45 -9.67 4.90 -1.29
C ILE A 45 -11.15 5.09 -1.62
N TYR A 46 -11.50 4.97 -2.89
CA TYR A 46 -12.85 5.17 -3.39
C TYR A 46 -13.73 3.95 -3.09
N CYS A 47 -13.19 2.76 -3.28
CA CYS A 47 -13.87 1.50 -3.03
C CYS A 47 -12.88 0.42 -2.57
N LEU A 48 -13.33 -0.45 -1.65
CA LEU A 48 -12.60 -1.64 -1.25
C LEU A 48 -13.59 -2.77 -0.98
N GLN A 49 -13.44 -3.88 -1.71
CA GLN A 49 -14.29 -5.06 -1.59
C GLN A 49 -13.46 -6.35 -1.70
N VAL A 50 -14.01 -7.45 -1.19
CA VAL A 50 -13.43 -8.79 -1.38
C VAL A 50 -13.95 -9.34 -2.70
N ASP A 51 -13.06 -9.87 -3.54
CA ASP A 51 -13.38 -10.33 -4.90
C ASP A 51 -14.04 -11.73 -4.90
N GLU A 52 -13.77 -12.56 -3.89
CA GLU A 52 -14.33 -13.91 -3.74
C GLU A 52 -14.72 -14.24 -2.28
N PRO A 53 -15.69 -15.14 -2.04
CA PRO A 53 -16.00 -15.58 -0.69
C PRO A 53 -14.76 -16.19 -0.03
N LEU A 54 -14.50 -15.74 1.20
CA LEU A 54 -13.49 -16.29 2.12
C LEU A 54 -13.83 -17.75 2.46
N LEU A 55 -13.64 -18.67 1.51
CA LEU A 55 -13.60 -20.09 1.82
C LEU A 55 -12.35 -20.35 2.66
N PRO A 56 -12.43 -21.12 3.74
CA PRO A 56 -11.25 -21.57 4.44
C PRO A 56 -10.48 -22.50 3.51
N VAL A 57 -9.50 -21.95 2.79
CA VAL A 57 -8.59 -22.75 1.98
C VAL A 57 -7.57 -23.36 2.93
N TYR A 58 -7.94 -24.49 3.54
CA TYR A 58 -7.02 -25.29 4.35
C TYR A 58 -5.80 -25.67 3.49
N GLY A 59 -4.63 -25.10 3.83
CA GLY A 59 -3.35 -25.48 3.23
C GLY A 59 -2.80 -24.58 2.11
N PHE A 60 -3.45 -23.47 1.76
CA PHE A 60 -2.86 -22.48 0.84
C PHE A 60 -2.16 -21.33 1.59
N LYS A 61 -1.07 -20.82 0.99
CA LYS A 61 -0.35 -19.61 1.44
C LYS A 61 -1.06 -18.30 1.08
N GLU A 62 -2.24 -18.37 0.45
CA GLU A 62 -2.90 -17.26 -0.22
C GLU A 62 -4.18 -16.85 0.53
N GLY A 63 -4.30 -15.54 0.80
CA GLY A 63 -5.45 -14.94 1.47
C GLY A 63 -6.52 -14.45 0.48
N PRO A 64 -7.61 -13.81 0.96
CA PRO A 64 -8.66 -13.28 0.10
C PRO A 64 -8.10 -12.26 -0.90
N ALA A 65 -8.57 -12.32 -2.13
CA ALA A 65 -8.34 -11.26 -3.12
C ALA A 65 -9.18 -10.02 -2.78
N LEU A 66 -8.56 -8.85 -2.86
CA LEU A 66 -9.22 -7.56 -2.66
C LEU A 66 -9.26 -6.79 -3.98
N CYS A 67 -10.42 -6.25 -4.31
CA CYS A 67 -10.59 -5.27 -5.37
C CYS A 67 -10.64 -3.87 -4.75
N ILE A 68 -9.72 -3.00 -5.19
CA ILE A 68 -9.50 -1.67 -4.59
C ILE A 68 -9.45 -0.62 -5.69
N GLU A 69 -10.31 0.38 -5.57
CA GLU A 69 -10.27 1.60 -6.38
C GLU A 69 -9.68 2.73 -5.53
N CYS A 70 -8.60 3.38 -6.00
CA CYS A 70 -7.88 4.37 -5.20
C CYS A 70 -7.24 5.48 -6.05
N SER A 71 -6.92 6.58 -5.39
CA SER A 71 -6.24 7.72 -6.00
C SER A 71 -4.82 7.37 -6.43
N ARG A 72 -4.27 8.14 -7.37
CA ARG A 72 -2.87 8.02 -7.80
C ARG A 72 -1.89 8.09 -6.62
N GLY A 73 -0.87 7.23 -6.66
CA GLY A 73 0.23 7.26 -5.68
C GLY A 73 -0.05 6.51 -4.39
N THR A 74 -1.19 5.82 -4.30
CA THR A 74 -1.54 4.89 -3.23
C THR A 74 -0.61 3.69 -3.25
N TYR A 75 -0.06 3.33 -2.09
CA TYR A 75 0.72 2.12 -1.90
C TYR A 75 -0.15 1.05 -1.24
N ILE A 76 -0.67 0.11 -2.03
CA ILE A 76 -1.49 -1.01 -1.51
C ILE A 76 -0.71 -1.86 -0.50
N ARG A 77 0.61 -2.00 -0.69
CA ARG A 77 1.52 -2.72 0.22
C ARG A 77 1.60 -2.14 1.64
N THR A 78 1.11 -0.92 1.86
CA THR A 78 1.15 -0.24 3.16
C THR A 78 -0.25 0.17 3.64
N LEU A 79 -1.30 -0.40 3.05
CA LEU A 79 -2.66 -0.22 3.52
C LEU A 79 -2.86 -1.15 4.73
N CYS A 80 -2.92 -0.57 5.93
CA CYS A 80 -2.97 -1.28 7.22
C CYS A 80 -4.05 -0.70 8.12
#